data_AF-A0A3M1E4M7-F1
#
_entry.id   AF-A0A3M1E4M7-F1
#
_cell.length_a   1.000
_cell.length_b   1.000
_cell.length_c   1.000
_cell.angle_alpha   90.00
_cell.angle_beta   90.00
_cell.angle_gamma   90.00
#
_symmetry.space_group_name_H-M   'P 1'
#
loop_
_entity.id
_entity.type
_entity.pdbx_description
1 polymer ?
#
loop_
_entity_poly.entity_id
_entity_poly.type
_entity_poly.pdbx_seq_one_letter_code
_entity_poly.pdbx_strand_id
1 'polypeptide(L)'
;MLAARTFSGTSPSHLVVHWRPTPYLWDPVTGFDSVPGQVIHVFDLCALEVLRFLAHYPDRWAAAPEWTRWMLAWFVGRFLRGDPKIRAAELLEESPGREVIAAILASGRDEDLLPPNDWRLVTAEFAKALQRLGLQGVWVMVDGLEAWLEESGRLLPAFVSFLSTLPLFEEEAFAYKVFAPEAFFQPLLEAEGVDRRRFMMYRLTWSEAQLVQIVERRLALATGKPEFPFKALCSASPFLTWLRRAGGESPRMWLECVRPLVARYLETGRPVPASEWKKLRERVVPRVILDEANRLVIVGGRRIPMGEIPSGAFRILQYLYRNAGRVVPWDELYYKGYRGKAHIPGRREPDYEEDYENTLYSRLSDLRRIIEPEPESPVCIETVREEGVRLRVSWG
;
A
#
# COMPACT_ATOMS: atom_id res chain seq x y z
N MET A 1 -11.34 7.10 -2.38
CA MET A 1 -11.86 8.34 -1.79
C MET A 1 -11.73 8.22 -0.26
N LEU A 2 -10.52 8.39 0.26
CA LEU A 2 -10.27 8.50 1.71
C LEU A 2 -10.51 9.96 2.06
N ALA A 3 -11.77 10.29 2.34
CA ALA A 3 -12.10 11.57 2.93
C ALA A 3 -11.30 11.68 4.23
N ALA A 4 -10.46 12.72 4.30
CA ALA A 4 -9.81 13.15 5.51
C ALA A 4 -10.87 13.31 6.59
N ARG A 5 -10.94 12.35 7.51
CA ARG A 5 -11.46 12.64 8.84
C ARG A 5 -10.46 13.62 9.42
N THR A 6 -10.78 14.91 9.27
CA THR A 6 -10.21 16.01 10.02
C THR A 6 -10.13 15.56 11.48
N PHE A 7 -8.91 15.48 11.99
CA PHE A 7 -8.69 15.37 13.42
C PHE A 7 -9.45 16.52 14.07
N SER A 8 -10.31 16.17 15.01
CA SER A 8 -11.20 17.06 15.74
C SER A 8 -10.48 18.27 16.35
N GLY A 9 -10.92 19.47 16.00
CA GLY A 9 -10.87 20.67 16.87
C GLY A 9 -9.60 21.51 16.90
N THR A 10 -8.48 21.10 16.29
CA THR A 10 -7.25 21.88 16.27
C THR A 10 -6.92 22.38 14.87
N SER A 11 -6.52 23.65 14.74
CA SER A 11 -6.00 24.18 13.47
C SER A 11 -4.83 23.30 13.00
N PRO A 12 -4.71 23.02 11.70
CA PRO A 12 -3.64 22.18 11.18
C PRO A 12 -2.29 22.82 11.48
N SER A 13 -1.31 22.01 11.88
CA SER A 13 0.05 22.49 12.13
C SER A 13 0.91 22.54 10.87
N HIS A 14 0.54 21.82 9.81
CA HIS A 14 1.29 21.77 8.55
C HIS A 14 0.33 21.83 7.37
N LEU A 15 0.82 22.31 6.23
CA LEU A 15 0.15 22.14 4.94
C LEU A 15 0.41 20.70 4.44
N VAL A 16 -0.62 19.88 4.31
CA VAL A 16 -0.48 18.49 3.84
C VAL A 16 -0.84 18.43 2.37
N VAL A 17 0.12 18.04 1.54
CA VAL A 17 -0.02 17.98 0.08
C VAL A 17 0.08 16.54 -0.37
N HIS A 18 -0.94 16.02 -1.04
CA HIS A 18 -0.90 14.66 -1.58
C HIS A 18 -0.35 14.66 -2.99
N TRP A 19 0.87 14.16 -3.17
CA TRP A 19 1.53 14.08 -4.46
C TRP A 19 1.55 12.64 -4.96
N ARG A 20 1.02 12.45 -6.17
CA ARG A 20 1.19 11.21 -6.93
C ARG A 20 2.05 11.55 -8.14
N PRO A 21 3.30 11.07 -8.20
CA PRO A 21 4.16 11.39 -9.32
C PRO A 21 3.54 10.85 -10.60
N THR A 22 3.71 11.62 -11.65
CA THR A 22 2.88 11.48 -12.85
C THR A 22 3.77 11.10 -14.02
N PRO A 23 3.61 9.90 -14.61
CA PRO A 23 4.52 9.34 -15.62
C PRO A 23 4.86 10.30 -16.76
N TYR A 24 3.85 10.98 -17.33
CA TYR A 24 3.99 11.86 -18.48
C TYR A 24 4.69 13.20 -18.18
N LEU A 25 4.91 13.53 -16.90
CA LEU A 25 5.66 14.73 -16.51
C LEU A 25 7.16 14.44 -16.30
N TRP A 26 7.58 13.19 -16.43
CA TRP A 26 8.98 12.78 -16.47
C TRP A 26 9.44 12.67 -17.93
N ASP A 27 9.51 13.77 -18.68
CA ASP A 27 10.02 13.73 -20.06
C ASP A 27 11.32 14.55 -20.14
N PRO A 28 12.50 13.92 -20.31
CA PRO A 28 12.72 12.48 -20.50
C PRO A 28 12.47 11.65 -19.23
N VAL A 29 12.16 10.34 -19.36
CA VAL A 29 11.79 9.45 -18.22
C VAL A 29 12.99 9.02 -17.36
N THR A 30 14.17 9.60 -17.60
CA THR A 30 15.42 9.21 -16.94
C THR A 30 16.33 10.40 -16.75
N GLY A 31 17.12 10.38 -15.65
CA GLY A 31 18.12 11.41 -15.36
C GLY A 31 17.52 12.69 -14.77
N PHE A 32 18.38 13.68 -14.50
CA PHE A 32 17.96 14.93 -13.84
C PHE A 32 17.04 15.80 -14.69
N ASP A 33 17.06 15.66 -16.01
CA ASP A 33 16.16 16.38 -16.93
C ASP A 33 14.69 15.99 -16.73
N SER A 34 14.43 14.85 -16.08
CA SER A 34 13.10 14.36 -15.72
C SER A 34 12.45 15.10 -14.54
N VAL A 35 13.26 15.78 -13.72
CA VAL A 35 12.89 16.35 -12.42
C VAL A 35 12.06 17.64 -12.51
N PRO A 36 12.37 18.62 -13.38
CA PRO A 36 11.67 19.91 -13.39
C PRO A 36 10.15 19.79 -13.51
N GLY A 37 9.65 18.89 -14.37
CA GLY A 37 8.22 18.67 -14.55
C GLY A 37 7.51 18.21 -13.26
N GLN A 38 8.17 17.39 -12.46
CA GLN A 38 7.64 16.93 -11.18
C GLN A 38 7.70 17.99 -10.09
N VAL A 39 8.79 18.76 -10.03
CA VAL A 39 8.91 19.86 -9.05
C VAL A 39 7.80 20.89 -9.28
N ILE A 40 7.58 21.28 -10.54
CA ILE A 40 6.49 22.17 -10.91
C ILE A 40 5.13 21.57 -10.52
N HIS A 41 4.95 20.25 -10.67
CA HIS A 41 3.72 19.59 -10.25
C HIS A 41 3.54 19.58 -8.72
N VAL A 42 4.60 19.36 -7.94
CA VAL A 42 4.55 19.49 -6.47
C VAL A 42 4.17 20.92 -6.09
N PHE A 43 4.79 21.93 -6.70
CA PHE A 43 4.46 23.33 -6.42
C PHE A 43 3.04 23.72 -6.84
N ASP A 44 2.54 23.17 -7.94
CA ASP A 44 1.14 23.31 -8.34
C ASP A 44 0.17 22.79 -7.28
N LEU A 45 0.45 21.58 -6.75
CA LEU A 45 -0.36 20.99 -5.68
C LEU A 45 -0.25 21.80 -4.38
N CYS A 46 0.94 22.29 -4.04
CA CYS A 46 1.14 23.20 -2.92
C CYS A 46 0.31 24.49 -3.08
N ALA A 47 0.31 25.10 -4.28
CA ALA A 47 -0.45 26.32 -4.55
C ALA A 47 -1.95 26.09 -4.35
N LEU A 48 -2.48 24.96 -4.85
CA LEU A 48 -3.89 24.60 -4.64
C LEU A 48 -4.22 24.37 -3.16
N GLU A 49 -3.35 23.67 -2.42
CA GLU A 49 -3.57 23.44 -0.98
C GLU A 49 -3.48 24.72 -0.15
N VAL A 50 -2.63 25.68 -0.53
CA VAL A 50 -2.62 27.01 0.09
C VAL A 50 -3.97 27.71 -0.08
N LEU A 51 -4.54 27.67 -1.29
CA LEU A 51 -5.87 28.23 -1.53
C LEU A 51 -6.92 27.53 -0.66
N ARG A 52 -6.89 26.19 -0.57
CA ARG A 52 -7.80 25.44 0.31
C ARG A 52 -7.64 25.82 1.77
N PHE A 53 -6.40 25.97 2.25
CA PHE A 53 -6.11 26.38 3.62
C PHE A 53 -6.67 27.79 3.90
N LEU A 54 -6.38 28.77 3.06
CA LEU A 54 -6.82 30.15 3.25
C LEU A 54 -8.33 30.32 3.09
N ALA A 55 -8.97 29.47 2.28
CA ALA A 55 -10.42 29.40 2.16
C ALA A 55 -11.10 29.03 3.49
N HIS A 56 -10.45 28.19 4.32
CA HIS A 56 -10.97 27.77 5.63
C HIS A 56 -10.48 28.65 6.79
N TYR A 57 -9.32 29.30 6.64
CA TYR A 57 -8.69 30.11 7.70
C TYR A 57 -8.35 31.54 7.22
N PRO A 58 -9.34 32.33 6.78
CA PRO A 58 -9.09 33.68 6.23
C PRO A 58 -8.46 34.65 7.24
N ASP A 59 -8.73 34.48 8.54
CA ASP A 59 -8.13 35.30 9.59
C ASP A 59 -6.59 35.20 9.61
N ARG A 60 -6.05 34.04 9.22
CA ARG A 60 -4.59 33.85 9.11
C ARG A 60 -4.00 34.72 8.01
N TRP A 61 -4.73 34.91 6.92
CA TRP A 61 -4.35 35.84 5.86
C TRP A 61 -4.40 37.29 6.32
N ALA A 62 -5.47 37.68 7.02
CA ALA A 62 -5.64 39.03 7.53
C ALA A 62 -4.51 39.41 8.51
N ALA A 63 -4.11 38.48 9.38
CA ALA A 63 -3.04 38.67 10.35
C ALA A 63 -1.62 38.54 9.77
N ALA A 64 -1.48 38.05 8.53
CA ALA A 64 -0.18 37.81 7.91
C ALA A 64 0.54 39.14 7.57
N PRO A 65 1.88 39.19 7.71
CA PRO A 65 2.67 40.28 7.17
C PRO A 65 2.43 40.47 5.66
N GLU A 66 2.52 41.71 5.19
CA GLU A 66 2.28 42.05 3.78
C GLU A 66 3.17 41.25 2.82
N TRP A 67 4.46 41.13 3.10
CA TRP A 67 5.39 40.34 2.29
C TRP A 67 5.00 38.86 2.23
N THR A 68 4.40 38.30 3.29
CA THR A 68 3.92 36.91 3.31
C THR A 68 2.75 36.76 2.35
N ARG A 69 1.81 37.72 2.38
CA ARG A 69 0.69 37.73 1.44
C ARG A 69 1.17 37.85 -0.01
N TRP A 70 2.13 38.74 -0.27
CA TRP A 70 2.71 38.90 -1.60
C TRP A 70 3.44 37.64 -2.07
N MET A 71 4.27 37.03 -1.22
CA MET A 71 4.98 35.79 -1.55
C MET A 71 4.03 34.64 -1.87
N LEU A 72 2.95 34.48 -1.11
CA LEU A 72 1.97 33.41 -1.35
C LEU A 72 1.12 33.69 -2.59
N ALA A 73 0.74 34.95 -2.83
CA ALA A 73 0.04 35.34 -4.05
C ALA A 73 0.92 35.10 -5.28
N TRP A 74 2.19 35.48 -5.22
CA TRP A 74 3.20 35.18 -6.23
C TRP A 74 3.34 33.68 -6.47
N PHE A 75 3.51 32.88 -5.41
CA PHE A 75 3.68 31.43 -5.51
C PHE A 75 2.48 30.77 -6.19
N VAL A 76 1.26 31.14 -5.78
CA VAL A 76 0.03 30.65 -6.39
C VAL A 76 -0.07 31.10 -7.85
N GLY A 77 0.14 32.38 -8.12
CA GLY A 77 0.09 32.93 -9.48
C GLY A 77 1.07 32.21 -10.41
N ARG A 78 2.28 31.92 -9.92
CA ARG A 78 3.36 31.31 -10.70
C ARG A 78 3.15 29.82 -10.95
N PHE A 79 2.76 29.05 -9.93
CA PHE A 79 2.79 27.58 -10.01
C PHE A 79 1.42 26.93 -10.21
N LEU A 80 0.30 27.63 -9.97
CA LEU A 80 -1.02 27.07 -10.21
C LEU A 80 -1.26 26.88 -11.72
N ARG A 81 -1.19 25.63 -12.18
CA ARG A 81 -1.38 25.20 -13.57
C ARG A 81 -2.85 25.12 -13.95
N GLY A 82 -3.13 25.26 -15.25
CA GLY A 82 -4.49 25.28 -15.78
C GLY A 82 -5.20 26.61 -15.55
N ASP A 83 -6.52 26.62 -15.71
CA ASP A 83 -7.35 27.79 -15.43
C ASP A 83 -7.59 27.92 -13.92
N PRO A 84 -7.08 28.98 -13.26
CA PRO A 84 -7.25 29.17 -11.83
C PRO A 84 -8.72 29.27 -11.39
N LYS A 85 -9.59 29.85 -12.23
CA LYS A 85 -11.02 30.01 -11.91
C LYS A 85 -11.72 28.67 -11.85
N ILE A 86 -11.40 27.76 -12.77
CA ILE A 86 -11.97 26.41 -12.79
C ILE A 86 -11.46 25.62 -11.57
N ARG A 87 -10.16 25.69 -11.29
CA ARG A 87 -9.57 24.91 -10.19
C ARG A 87 -9.95 25.37 -8.80
N ALA A 88 -10.28 26.65 -8.64
CA ALA A 88 -10.72 27.24 -7.39
C ALA A 88 -12.24 27.46 -7.33
N ALA A 89 -13.01 26.96 -8.30
CA ALA A 89 -14.45 27.25 -8.42
C ALA A 89 -15.23 26.94 -7.12
N GLU A 90 -15.06 25.73 -6.58
CA GLU A 90 -15.70 25.32 -5.31
C GLU A 90 -15.31 26.24 -4.14
N LEU A 91 -14.06 26.71 -4.11
CA LEU A 91 -13.57 27.61 -3.05
C LEU A 91 -14.15 29.03 -3.20
N LEU A 92 -14.41 29.48 -4.42
CA LEU A 92 -14.96 30.80 -4.69
C LEU A 92 -16.47 30.88 -4.42
N GLU A 93 -17.18 29.76 -4.53
CA GLU A 93 -18.64 29.70 -4.33
C GLU A 93 -19.02 29.61 -2.84
N GLU A 94 -18.43 28.67 -2.09
CA GLU A 94 -18.97 28.26 -0.79
C GLU A 94 -18.03 28.49 0.41
N SER A 95 -16.81 29.01 0.21
CA SER A 95 -15.84 29.12 1.31
C SER A 95 -15.92 30.43 2.12
N PRO A 96 -15.66 30.38 3.45
CA PRO A 96 -15.53 31.58 4.29
C PRO A 96 -14.47 32.56 3.78
N GLY A 97 -13.37 32.06 3.21
CA GLY A 97 -12.25 32.85 2.70
C GLY A 97 -12.34 33.23 1.23
N ARG A 98 -13.51 33.13 0.58
CA ARG A 98 -13.67 33.38 -0.87
C ARG A 98 -13.07 34.70 -1.35
N GLU A 99 -13.14 35.77 -0.56
CA GLU A 99 -12.60 37.08 -0.91
C GLU A 99 -11.07 37.08 -0.93
N VAL A 100 -10.45 36.35 0.01
CA VAL A 100 -9.00 36.12 0.03
C VAL A 100 -8.57 35.36 -1.22
N ILE A 101 -9.30 34.30 -1.58
CA ILE A 101 -9.02 33.51 -2.79
C ILE A 101 -9.16 34.37 -4.05
N ALA A 102 -10.25 35.12 -4.17
CA ALA A 102 -10.47 36.02 -5.30
C ALA A 102 -9.36 37.07 -5.41
N ALA A 103 -8.92 37.65 -4.28
CA ALA A 103 -7.83 38.62 -4.25
C ALA A 103 -6.51 37.99 -4.73
N ILE A 104 -6.13 36.80 -4.22
CA ILE A 104 -4.92 36.08 -4.62
C ILE A 104 -4.92 35.78 -6.13
N LEU A 105 -6.05 35.34 -6.66
CA LEU A 105 -6.18 35.02 -8.09
C LEU A 105 -6.18 36.28 -8.97
N ALA A 106 -6.58 37.43 -8.42
CA ALA A 106 -6.59 38.71 -9.12
C ALA A 106 -5.22 39.42 -9.10
N SER A 107 -4.33 39.11 -8.15
CA SER A 107 -3.02 39.79 -7.98
C SER A 107 -2.02 39.63 -9.15
N GLY A 108 -2.38 38.94 -10.23
CA GLY A 108 -1.56 38.84 -11.44
C GLY A 108 -0.36 37.88 -11.30
N ARG A 109 0.28 37.56 -12.43
CA ARG A 109 1.39 36.58 -12.55
C ARG A 109 2.76 37.21 -12.87
N ASP A 110 2.83 38.54 -12.96
CA ASP A 110 3.85 39.23 -13.77
C ASP A 110 5.08 39.76 -13.02
N GLU A 111 5.24 39.46 -11.73
CA GLU A 111 6.46 39.84 -11.01
C GLU A 111 7.39 38.63 -10.85
N ASP A 112 8.60 38.72 -11.43
CA ASP A 112 9.70 37.79 -11.21
C ASP A 112 10.31 37.99 -9.80
N LEU A 113 9.52 37.71 -8.76
CA LEU A 113 9.94 37.87 -7.37
C LEU A 113 11.16 37.00 -7.04
N LEU A 114 11.12 35.74 -7.47
CA LEU A 114 12.19 34.77 -7.31
C LEU A 114 12.47 34.06 -8.64
N PRO A 115 13.72 33.64 -8.91
CA PRO A 115 14.03 32.76 -10.02
C PRO A 115 13.25 31.43 -9.88
N PRO A 116 12.30 31.11 -10.77
CA PRO A 116 11.39 29.98 -10.58
C PRO A 116 12.08 28.61 -10.69
N ASN A 117 13.30 28.59 -11.24
CA ASN A 117 14.13 27.38 -11.37
C ASN A 117 15.11 27.21 -10.19
N ASP A 118 15.23 28.19 -9.28
CA ASP A 118 15.99 28.03 -8.04
C ASP A 118 15.08 27.42 -6.97
N TRP A 119 14.89 26.11 -7.07
CA TRP A 119 13.93 25.39 -6.23
C TRP A 119 14.23 25.52 -4.74
N ARG A 120 15.51 25.61 -4.36
CA ARG A 120 15.93 25.80 -2.97
C ARG A 120 15.41 27.11 -2.41
N LEU A 121 15.62 28.20 -3.15
CA LEU A 121 15.16 29.53 -2.75
C LEU A 121 13.63 29.61 -2.72
N VAL A 122 12.97 29.03 -3.73
CA VAL A 122 11.51 28.95 -3.80
C VAL A 122 10.94 28.18 -2.60
N THR A 123 11.47 27.00 -2.27
CA THR A 123 11.01 26.21 -1.11
C THR A 123 11.24 26.95 0.20
N ALA A 124 12.39 27.61 0.37
CA ALA A 124 12.74 28.31 1.59
C ALA A 124 11.82 29.51 1.85
N GLU A 125 11.64 30.40 0.86
CA GLU A 125 10.77 31.58 1.03
C GLU A 125 9.29 31.18 1.12
N PHE A 126 8.89 30.11 0.43
CA PHE A 126 7.53 29.56 0.56
C PHE A 126 7.28 29.00 1.96
N ALA A 127 8.18 28.17 2.49
CA ALA A 127 8.05 27.60 3.83
C ALA A 127 8.05 28.69 4.91
N LYS A 128 8.92 29.69 4.80
CA LYS A 128 8.97 30.86 5.67
C LYS A 128 7.68 31.68 5.64
N ALA A 129 7.06 31.84 4.47
CA ALA A 129 5.75 32.49 4.35
C ALA A 129 4.65 31.69 5.07
N LEU A 130 4.62 30.37 4.91
CA LEU A 130 3.67 29.51 5.63
C LEU A 130 3.88 29.54 7.14
N GLN A 131 5.13 29.63 7.60
CA GLN A 131 5.42 29.78 9.03
C GLN A 131 4.84 31.07 9.61
N ARG A 132 4.83 32.15 8.84
CA ARG A 132 4.19 33.41 9.25
C ARG A 132 2.67 33.39 9.20
N LEU A 133 2.07 32.43 8.48
CA LEU A 133 0.65 32.11 8.62
C LEU A 133 0.35 31.27 9.89
N GLY A 134 1.36 30.86 10.64
CA GLY A 134 1.22 30.04 11.84
C GLY A 134 1.22 28.54 11.58
N LEU A 135 1.66 28.11 10.41
CA LEU A 135 2.01 26.71 10.15
C LEU A 135 3.45 26.43 10.57
N GLN A 136 3.83 25.15 10.65
CA GLN A 136 5.22 24.73 10.89
C GLN A 136 5.97 24.49 9.57
N GLY A 137 5.23 24.14 8.51
CA GLY A 137 5.79 23.87 7.19
C GLY A 137 4.84 23.10 6.28
N VAL A 138 5.41 22.39 5.30
CA VAL A 138 4.72 21.56 4.30
C VAL A 138 5.14 20.11 4.47
N TRP A 139 4.15 19.21 4.40
CA TRP A 139 4.37 17.77 4.23
C TRP A 139 3.83 17.33 2.87
N VAL A 140 4.74 16.96 1.96
CA VAL A 140 4.40 16.33 0.69
C VAL A 140 4.31 14.82 0.90
N MET A 141 3.08 14.31 0.90
CA MET A 141 2.75 12.90 1.10
C MET A 141 2.74 12.18 -0.25
N VAL A 142 3.63 11.20 -0.42
CA VAL A 142 3.73 10.38 -1.63
C VAL A 142 3.26 8.97 -1.31
N ASP A 143 2.21 8.52 -2.01
CA ASP A 143 1.57 7.22 -1.79
C ASP A 143 0.99 6.68 -3.10
N GLY A 144 0.71 5.37 -3.15
CA GLY A 144 0.14 4.71 -4.33
C GLY A 144 1.17 4.33 -5.41
N LEU A 145 2.43 4.15 -5.03
CA LEU A 145 3.51 3.77 -5.95
C LEU A 145 3.48 2.26 -6.33
N GLU A 146 2.57 1.47 -5.76
CA GLU A 146 2.40 0.04 -6.06
C GLU A 146 2.12 -0.23 -7.54
N ALA A 147 1.33 0.63 -8.19
CA ALA A 147 0.98 0.48 -9.60
C ALA A 147 2.21 0.50 -10.52
N TRP A 148 3.30 1.12 -10.08
CA TRP A 148 4.53 1.22 -10.86
C TRP A 148 5.33 -0.07 -10.91
N LEU A 149 5.04 -1.03 -10.03
CA LEU A 149 5.62 -2.38 -10.10
C LEU A 149 5.16 -3.10 -11.39
N GLU A 150 3.95 -2.79 -11.87
CA GLU A 150 3.37 -3.39 -13.07
C GLU A 150 3.82 -2.65 -14.35
N GLU A 151 4.04 -1.33 -14.27
CA GLU A 151 4.34 -0.45 -15.42
C GLU A 151 5.83 -0.46 -15.87
N SER A 152 6.49 -1.63 -15.82
CA SER A 152 7.79 -1.87 -16.47
C SER A 152 8.97 -1.03 -15.94
N GLY A 153 9.12 -0.81 -14.64
CA GLY A 153 10.39 -0.39 -14.00
C GLY A 153 11.05 0.93 -14.44
N ARG A 154 10.53 1.63 -15.46
CA ARG A 154 11.11 2.84 -16.07
C ARG A 154 10.91 4.08 -15.20
N LEU A 155 9.85 4.10 -14.40
CA LEU A 155 9.51 5.23 -13.52
C LEU A 155 10.39 5.29 -12.27
N LEU A 156 10.92 4.14 -11.83
CA LEU A 156 11.73 4.07 -10.61
C LEU A 156 13.07 4.82 -10.75
N PRO A 157 13.84 4.69 -11.84
CA PRO A 157 15.02 5.53 -12.08
C PRO A 157 14.74 7.03 -12.11
N ALA A 158 13.61 7.45 -12.70
CA ALA A 158 13.17 8.84 -12.70
C ALA A 158 12.92 9.32 -11.25
N PHE A 159 12.20 8.51 -10.48
CA PHE A 159 11.91 8.80 -9.08
C PHE A 159 13.17 8.85 -8.21
N VAL A 160 14.12 7.94 -8.42
CA VAL A 160 15.45 7.99 -7.80
C VAL A 160 16.17 9.29 -8.19
N SER A 161 16.11 9.73 -9.44
CA SER A 161 16.71 11.00 -9.89
C SER A 161 16.11 12.21 -9.17
N PHE A 162 14.80 12.22 -8.96
CA PHE A 162 14.13 13.26 -8.16
C PHE A 162 14.59 13.23 -6.70
N LEU A 163 14.68 12.06 -6.08
CA LEU A 163 15.20 11.94 -4.70
C LEU A 163 16.68 12.28 -4.61
N SER A 164 17.44 12.21 -5.70
CA SER A 164 18.82 12.70 -5.77
C SER A 164 18.92 14.23 -5.96
N THR A 165 17.81 14.94 -6.11
CA THR A 165 17.80 16.40 -6.27
C THR A 165 17.86 17.10 -4.91
N LEU A 166 19.07 17.16 -4.34
CA LEU A 166 19.34 17.68 -3.00
C LEU A 166 18.68 19.03 -2.66
N PRO A 167 18.66 20.05 -3.56
CA PRO A 167 18.02 21.34 -3.28
C PRO A 167 16.57 21.26 -2.76
N LEU A 168 15.82 20.21 -3.11
CA LEU A 168 14.43 20.01 -2.68
C LEU A 168 14.29 19.49 -1.25
N PHE A 169 15.38 19.01 -0.63
CA PHE A 169 15.37 18.31 0.65
C PHE A 169 16.26 19.00 1.70
N GLU A 170 16.70 20.24 1.43
CA GLU A 170 17.52 21.04 2.35
C GLU A 170 16.69 21.90 3.30
N GLU A 171 15.45 22.23 2.94
CA GLU A 171 14.56 23.04 3.76
C GLU A 171 13.78 22.16 4.76
N GLU A 172 14.07 22.29 6.06
CA GLU A 172 13.46 21.46 7.11
C GLU A 172 11.93 21.63 7.18
N ALA A 173 11.44 22.84 6.90
CA ALA A 173 10.02 23.15 6.86
C ALA A 173 9.33 22.71 5.55
N PHE A 174 10.03 22.02 4.65
CA PHE A 174 9.48 21.44 3.42
C PHE A 174 9.88 19.96 3.32
N ALA A 175 9.06 19.07 3.91
CA ALA A 175 9.40 17.66 4.06
C ALA A 175 8.59 16.75 3.13
N TYR A 176 9.24 15.71 2.61
CA TYR A 176 8.60 14.64 1.84
C TYR A 176 8.43 13.40 2.71
N LYS A 177 7.25 12.78 2.65
CA LYS A 177 6.93 11.52 3.33
C LYS A 177 6.49 10.51 2.29
N VAL A 178 7.39 9.60 1.95
CA VAL A 178 7.21 8.64 0.86
C VAL A 178 6.84 7.27 1.41
N PHE A 179 5.70 6.75 0.98
CA PHE A 179 5.26 5.38 1.19
C PHE A 179 5.49 4.61 -0.11
N ALA A 180 6.47 3.72 -0.09
CA ALA A 180 6.90 2.97 -1.26
C ALA A 180 6.80 1.46 -1.02
N PRO A 181 6.53 0.66 -2.07
CA PRO A 181 6.62 -0.79 -2.00
C PRO A 181 7.99 -1.26 -1.54
N GLU A 182 8.05 -2.37 -0.82
CA GLU A 182 9.31 -2.94 -0.33
C GLU A 182 10.31 -3.24 -1.45
N ALA A 183 9.82 -3.60 -2.65
CA ALA A 183 10.67 -3.84 -3.82
C ALA A 183 11.48 -2.59 -4.23
N PHE A 184 11.05 -1.39 -3.86
CA PHE A 184 11.78 -0.14 -4.14
C PHE A 184 12.88 0.12 -3.11
N PHE A 185 12.95 -0.63 -2.00
CA PHE A 185 13.89 -0.35 -0.92
C PHE A 185 15.35 -0.34 -1.40
N GLN A 186 15.77 -1.33 -2.18
CA GLN A 186 17.15 -1.39 -2.69
C GLN A 186 17.46 -0.26 -3.69
N PRO A 187 16.67 -0.04 -4.76
CA PRO A 187 16.90 1.08 -5.67
C PRO A 187 16.88 2.46 -5.00
N LEU A 188 16.05 2.64 -3.96
CA LEU A 188 15.99 3.90 -3.22
C LEU A 188 17.23 4.15 -2.36
N LEU A 189 17.89 3.11 -1.85
CA LEU A 189 19.15 3.26 -1.11
C LEU A 189 20.27 3.85 -1.97
N GLU A 190 20.20 3.66 -3.30
CA GLU A 190 21.18 4.17 -4.26
C GLU A 190 21.00 5.68 -4.57
N ALA A 191 19.89 6.29 -4.14
CA ALA A 191 19.66 7.72 -4.34
C ALA A 191 20.69 8.56 -3.54
N GLU A 192 21.27 9.59 -4.16
CA GLU A 192 22.29 10.44 -3.51
C GLU A 192 21.78 11.11 -2.23
N GLY A 193 20.47 11.39 -2.17
CA GLY A 193 19.84 11.92 -0.97
C GLY A 193 19.92 10.97 0.23
N VAL A 194 19.94 9.66 0.01
CA VAL A 194 20.11 8.67 1.08
C VAL A 194 21.57 8.64 1.53
N ASP A 195 22.51 8.60 0.59
CA ASP A 195 23.96 8.60 0.87
C ASP A 195 24.37 9.83 1.69
N ARG A 196 23.83 11.00 1.34
CA ARG A 196 24.06 12.25 2.07
C ARG A 196 23.16 12.45 3.31
N ARG A 197 22.45 11.40 3.75
CA ARG A 197 21.60 11.39 4.95
C ARG A 197 20.50 12.47 4.95
N ARG A 198 19.98 12.82 3.77
CA ARG A 198 18.81 13.70 3.62
C ARG A 198 17.49 12.92 3.69
N PHE A 199 17.53 11.61 3.45
CA PHE A 199 16.39 10.72 3.68
C PHE A 199 16.64 9.76 4.82
N MET A 200 15.62 9.58 5.65
CA MET A 200 15.55 8.50 6.61
C MET A 200 14.64 7.41 6.06
N MET A 201 15.24 6.25 5.75
CA MET A 201 14.49 5.10 5.26
C MET A 201 14.09 4.20 6.43
N TYR A 202 12.81 3.88 6.48
CA TYR A 202 12.25 2.95 7.46
C TYR A 202 11.56 1.82 6.74
N ARG A 203 11.93 0.59 7.10
CA ARG A 203 11.19 -0.59 6.69
C ARG A 203 10.13 -0.88 7.73
N LEU A 204 8.86 -0.85 7.32
CA LEU A 204 7.75 -1.21 8.21
C LEU A 204 7.72 -2.73 8.38
N THR A 205 7.88 -3.18 9.62
CA THR A 205 7.77 -4.59 10.02
C THR A 205 6.83 -4.71 11.21
N TRP A 206 6.20 -5.87 11.33
CA TRP A 206 5.24 -6.14 12.41
C TRP A 206 5.60 -7.43 13.11
N SER A 207 5.93 -7.33 14.39
CA SER A 207 6.01 -8.49 15.27
C SER A 207 4.61 -9.06 15.55
N GLU A 208 4.55 -10.33 15.93
CA GLU A 208 3.31 -10.96 16.36
C GLU A 208 2.60 -10.18 17.48
N ALA A 209 3.34 -9.70 18.47
CA ALA A 209 2.77 -8.93 19.58
C ALA A 209 2.10 -7.64 19.08
N GLN A 210 2.71 -6.95 18.12
CA GLN A 210 2.12 -5.76 17.50
C GLN A 210 0.89 -6.11 16.66
N LEU A 211 0.90 -7.23 15.93
CA LEU A 211 -0.26 -7.68 15.15
C LEU A 211 -1.45 -8.01 16.05
N VAL A 212 -1.20 -8.67 17.18
CA VAL A 212 -2.23 -8.89 18.23
C VAL A 212 -2.76 -7.55 18.73
N GLN A 213 -1.90 -6.61 19.10
CA GLN A 213 -2.33 -5.27 19.56
C GLN A 213 -3.15 -4.51 18.52
N ILE A 214 -2.82 -4.63 17.23
CA ILE A 214 -3.61 -4.03 16.15
C ILE A 214 -5.01 -4.64 16.13
N VAL A 215 -5.12 -5.96 16.21
CA VAL A 215 -6.42 -6.65 16.29
C VAL A 215 -7.20 -6.19 17.52
N GLU A 216 -6.59 -6.20 18.71
CA GLU A 216 -7.22 -5.77 19.97
C GLU A 216 -7.73 -4.33 19.91
N ARG A 217 -6.91 -3.39 19.40
CA ARG A 217 -7.34 -1.99 19.22
C ARG A 217 -8.50 -1.85 18.24
N ARG A 218 -8.50 -2.62 17.14
CA ARG A 218 -9.61 -2.62 16.19
C ARG A 218 -10.88 -3.22 16.79
N LEU A 219 -10.76 -4.26 17.61
CA LEU A 219 -11.88 -4.84 18.36
C LEU A 219 -12.45 -3.88 19.40
N ALA A 220 -11.58 -3.20 20.15
CA ALA A 220 -11.97 -2.18 21.13
C ALA A 220 -12.80 -1.08 20.45
N LEU A 221 -12.30 -0.54 19.33
CA LEU A 221 -13.03 0.43 18.50
C LEU A 221 -14.36 -0.12 17.97
N ALA A 222 -14.38 -1.34 17.43
CA ALA A 222 -15.58 -1.94 16.87
C ALA A 222 -16.66 -2.26 17.92
N THR A 223 -16.24 -2.46 19.18
CA THR A 223 -17.14 -2.79 20.30
C THR A 223 -17.45 -1.61 21.21
N GLY A 224 -16.86 -0.44 20.93
CA GLY A 224 -17.01 0.75 21.78
C GLY A 224 -16.37 0.61 23.17
N LYS A 225 -15.45 -0.34 23.36
CA LYS A 225 -14.77 -0.58 24.63
C LYS A 225 -13.41 0.14 24.65
N PRO A 226 -12.91 0.56 25.82
CA PRO A 226 -11.58 1.12 25.94
C PRO A 226 -10.49 0.10 25.59
N GLU A 227 -10.72 -1.17 25.97
CA GLU A 227 -9.82 -2.29 25.70
C GLU A 227 -10.62 -3.54 25.33
N PHE A 228 -10.01 -4.39 24.49
CA PHE A 228 -10.58 -5.67 24.10
C PHE A 228 -9.47 -6.71 23.96
N PRO A 229 -9.30 -7.62 24.93
CA PRO A 229 -8.23 -8.62 24.85
C PRO A 229 -8.55 -9.66 23.78
N PHE A 230 -7.54 -10.08 23.02
CA PHE A 230 -7.66 -11.00 21.89
C PHE A 230 -8.31 -12.33 22.28
N LYS A 231 -8.01 -12.83 23.49
CA LYS A 231 -8.60 -14.05 24.06
C LYS A 231 -10.10 -13.94 24.33
N ALA A 232 -10.65 -12.73 24.46
CA ALA A 232 -12.09 -12.53 24.60
C ALA A 232 -12.84 -12.66 23.27
N LEU A 233 -12.14 -12.64 22.13
CA LEU A 233 -12.75 -12.92 20.83
C LEU A 233 -12.94 -14.43 20.63
N CYS A 234 -11.91 -15.22 20.92
CA CYS A 234 -11.95 -16.67 20.78
C CYS A 234 -11.03 -17.34 21.81
N SER A 235 -11.55 -18.36 22.50
CA SER A 235 -10.84 -19.11 23.53
C SER A 235 -10.11 -20.36 23.02
N ALA A 236 -10.16 -20.64 21.71
CA ALA A 236 -9.53 -21.80 21.13
C ALA A 236 -8.00 -21.68 21.21
N SER A 237 -7.34 -22.62 21.88
CA SER A 237 -5.88 -22.65 22.04
C SER A 237 -5.10 -22.51 20.71
N PRO A 238 -5.49 -23.17 19.59
CA PRO A 238 -4.75 -23.05 18.34
C PRO A 238 -5.05 -21.78 17.53
N PHE A 239 -5.92 -20.88 18.02
CA PHE A 239 -6.36 -19.70 17.27
C PHE A 239 -5.21 -18.78 16.87
N LEU A 240 -4.32 -18.46 17.81
CA LEU A 240 -3.16 -17.60 17.52
C LEU A 240 -2.20 -18.25 16.51
N THR A 241 -1.91 -19.54 16.69
CA THR A 241 -1.06 -20.31 15.76
C THR A 241 -1.65 -20.34 14.36
N TRP A 242 -2.96 -20.55 14.25
CA TRP A 242 -3.66 -20.53 12.98
C TRP A 242 -3.62 -19.13 12.35
N LEU A 243 -3.85 -18.07 13.13
CA LEU A 243 -3.82 -16.68 12.65
C LEU A 243 -2.43 -16.28 12.16
N ARG A 244 -1.36 -16.72 12.84
CA ARG A 244 0.02 -16.56 12.38
C ARG A 244 0.24 -17.20 11.01
N ARG A 245 -0.26 -18.42 10.81
CA ARG A 245 -0.06 -19.14 9.53
C ARG A 245 -0.92 -18.58 8.39
N ALA A 246 -2.15 -18.15 8.69
CA ALA A 246 -3.08 -17.59 7.72
C ALA A 246 -2.77 -16.12 7.37
N GLY A 247 -2.48 -15.30 8.38
CA GLY A 247 -2.27 -13.86 8.25
C GLY A 247 -0.82 -13.45 8.02
N GLY A 248 0.16 -14.28 8.38
CA GLY A 248 1.58 -13.98 8.25
C GLY A 248 1.98 -12.68 8.96
N GLU A 249 2.70 -11.81 8.25
CA GLU A 249 3.19 -10.52 8.78
C GLU A 249 2.28 -9.34 8.42
N SER A 250 1.13 -9.60 7.78
CA SER A 250 0.25 -8.54 7.27
C SER A 250 -0.85 -8.18 8.29
N PRO A 251 -0.89 -6.93 8.80
CA PRO A 251 -1.98 -6.47 9.65
C PRO A 251 -3.35 -6.61 8.98
N ARG A 252 -3.43 -6.34 7.67
CA ARG A 252 -4.68 -6.46 6.91
C ARG A 252 -5.17 -7.91 6.91
N MET A 253 -4.29 -8.87 6.60
CA MET A 253 -4.69 -10.27 6.56
C MET A 253 -5.10 -10.81 7.93
N TRP A 254 -4.45 -10.35 9.02
CA TRP A 254 -4.89 -10.65 10.38
C TRP A 254 -6.33 -10.16 10.62
N LEU A 255 -6.63 -8.93 10.23
CA LEU A 255 -7.96 -8.34 10.38
C LEU A 255 -9.03 -9.04 9.52
N GLU A 256 -8.69 -9.45 8.30
CA GLU A 256 -9.57 -10.25 7.45
C GLU A 256 -9.86 -11.62 8.06
N CYS A 257 -8.83 -12.29 8.59
CA CYS A 257 -8.96 -13.60 9.22
C CYS A 257 -9.86 -13.59 10.46
N VAL A 258 -9.83 -12.52 11.26
CA VAL A 258 -10.69 -12.41 12.44
C VAL A 258 -12.10 -11.93 12.13
N ARG A 259 -12.35 -11.33 10.96
CA ARG A 259 -13.63 -10.70 10.60
C ARG A 259 -14.86 -11.59 10.84
N PRO A 260 -14.88 -12.89 10.45
CA PRO A 260 -16.03 -13.75 10.73
C PRO A 260 -16.28 -13.96 12.23
N LEU A 261 -15.22 -14.00 13.03
CA LEU A 261 -15.31 -14.14 14.48
C LEU A 261 -15.84 -12.84 15.11
N VAL A 262 -15.41 -11.68 14.60
CA VAL A 262 -15.91 -10.37 15.04
C VAL A 262 -17.40 -10.23 14.75
N ALA A 263 -17.83 -10.54 13.53
CA ALA A 263 -19.25 -10.50 13.16
C ALA A 263 -20.08 -11.36 14.13
N ARG A 264 -19.63 -12.60 14.34
CA ARG A 264 -20.27 -13.54 15.26
C ARG A 264 -20.27 -13.05 16.72
N TYR A 265 -19.20 -12.41 17.18
CA TYR A 265 -19.13 -11.82 18.51
C TYR A 265 -20.09 -10.65 18.66
N LEU A 266 -20.16 -9.75 17.68
CA LEU A 266 -21.06 -8.60 17.70
C LEU A 266 -22.53 -9.02 17.74
N GLU A 267 -22.89 -10.14 17.10
CA GLU A 267 -24.24 -10.69 17.12
C GLU A 267 -24.67 -11.23 18.49
N THR A 268 -23.78 -11.86 19.27
CA THR A 268 -24.17 -12.52 20.53
C THR A 268 -23.56 -11.94 21.79
N GLY A 269 -22.59 -11.03 21.67
CA GLY A 269 -21.79 -10.49 22.78
C GLY A 269 -20.93 -11.52 23.52
N ARG A 270 -20.70 -12.70 22.95
CA ARG A 270 -19.99 -13.82 23.63
C ARG A 270 -18.77 -14.27 22.83
N PRO A 271 -17.67 -14.68 23.50
CA PRO A 271 -16.51 -15.27 22.83
C PRO A 271 -16.87 -16.47 21.96
N VAL A 272 -16.19 -16.61 20.82
CA VAL A 272 -16.40 -17.74 19.91
C VAL A 272 -15.80 -19.03 20.52
N PRO A 273 -16.61 -20.08 20.76
CA PRO A 273 -16.12 -21.35 21.30
C PRO A 273 -15.32 -22.13 20.25
N ALA A 274 -14.46 -23.04 20.71
CA ALA A 274 -13.57 -23.80 19.83
C ALA A 274 -14.29 -24.63 18.75
N SER A 275 -15.46 -25.18 19.05
CA SER A 275 -16.27 -25.94 18.08
C SER A 275 -16.81 -25.07 16.95
N GLU A 276 -17.19 -23.83 17.25
CA GLU A 276 -17.70 -22.87 16.26
C GLU A 276 -16.57 -22.22 15.46
N TRP A 277 -15.45 -21.92 16.12
CA TRP A 277 -14.25 -21.43 15.46
C TRP A 277 -13.78 -22.35 14.33
N LYS A 278 -13.85 -23.68 14.53
CA LYS A 278 -13.52 -24.67 13.49
C LYS A 278 -14.32 -24.47 12.20
N LYS A 279 -15.60 -24.15 12.31
CA LYS A 279 -16.47 -23.90 11.15
C LYS A 279 -16.23 -22.53 10.53
N LEU A 280 -16.00 -21.51 11.35
CA LEU A 280 -15.79 -20.14 10.87
C LEU A 280 -14.47 -19.98 10.12
N ARG A 281 -13.41 -20.64 10.57
CA ARG A 281 -12.08 -20.54 9.93
C ARG A 281 -12.04 -21.19 8.55
N GLU A 282 -12.87 -22.21 8.27
CA GLU A 282 -12.98 -22.84 6.94
C GLU A 282 -13.54 -21.88 5.86
N ARG A 283 -14.21 -20.81 6.29
CA ARG A 283 -14.70 -19.74 5.42
C ARG A 283 -13.61 -18.74 5.04
N VAL A 284 -12.49 -18.74 5.75
CA VAL A 284 -11.36 -17.86 5.49
C VAL A 284 -10.32 -18.63 4.70
N VAL A 285 -10.25 -18.36 3.39
CA VAL A 285 -9.24 -18.93 2.50
C VAL A 285 -8.12 -17.90 2.32
N PRO A 286 -6.92 -18.12 2.89
CA PRO A 286 -5.78 -17.25 2.65
C PRO A 286 -5.48 -17.17 1.15
N ARG A 287 -5.29 -15.95 0.65
CA ARG A 287 -4.95 -15.74 -0.75
C ARG A 287 -3.60 -16.36 -1.06
N VAL A 288 -3.54 -17.24 -2.06
CA VAL A 288 -2.27 -17.75 -2.59
C VAL A 288 -1.87 -16.87 -3.76
N ILE A 289 -0.65 -16.34 -3.74
CA ILE A 289 -0.05 -15.57 -4.83
C ILE A 289 1.24 -16.28 -5.20
N LEU A 290 1.40 -16.54 -6.50
CA LEU A 290 2.59 -17.12 -7.07
C LEU A 290 3.14 -16.16 -8.12
N ASP A 291 4.31 -15.60 -7.83
CA ASP A 291 5.12 -14.87 -8.80
C ASP A 291 6.15 -15.85 -9.37
N GLU A 292 5.89 -16.32 -10.60
CA GLU A 292 6.76 -17.29 -11.26
C GLU A 292 8.10 -16.68 -11.69
N ALA A 293 8.13 -15.38 -12.02
CA ALA A 293 9.33 -14.69 -12.49
C ALA A 293 10.34 -14.51 -11.37
N ASN A 294 9.86 -14.04 -10.21
CA ASN A 294 10.70 -13.84 -9.02
C ASN A 294 10.77 -15.08 -8.12
N ARG A 295 10.10 -16.17 -8.51
CA ARG A 295 9.94 -17.39 -7.71
C ARG A 295 9.54 -17.06 -6.27
N LEU A 296 8.45 -16.32 -6.10
CA LEU A 296 7.93 -15.95 -4.79
C LEU A 296 6.55 -16.56 -4.58
N VAL A 297 6.38 -17.25 -3.44
CA VAL A 297 5.08 -17.75 -3.00
C VAL A 297 4.66 -16.96 -1.79
N ILE A 298 3.46 -16.36 -1.86
CA ILE A 298 2.83 -15.67 -0.74
C ILE A 298 1.51 -16.37 -0.43
N VAL A 299 1.27 -16.68 0.84
CA VAL A 299 0.01 -17.24 1.30
C VAL A 299 -0.54 -16.37 2.42
N GLY A 300 -1.67 -15.73 2.17
CA GLY A 300 -2.20 -14.63 2.97
C GLY A 300 -1.18 -13.50 3.06
N GLY A 301 -0.60 -13.30 4.24
CA GLY A 301 0.47 -12.33 4.46
C GLY A 301 1.84 -12.97 4.74
N ARG A 302 2.00 -14.26 4.46
CA ARG A 302 3.26 -14.98 4.71
C ARG A 302 4.01 -15.21 3.41
N ARG A 303 5.23 -14.71 3.33
CA ARG A 303 6.18 -15.08 2.28
C ARG A 303 6.79 -16.43 2.60
N ILE A 304 6.75 -17.35 1.64
CA ILE A 304 7.31 -18.69 1.78
C ILE A 304 8.63 -18.73 0.99
N PRO A 305 9.77 -18.89 1.67
CA PRO A 305 11.05 -19.03 1.00
C PRO A 305 11.05 -20.24 0.05
N MET A 306 11.64 -20.08 -1.13
CA MET A 306 11.67 -21.16 -2.13
C MET A 306 12.41 -22.42 -1.66
N GLY A 307 13.37 -22.27 -0.74
CA GLY A 307 14.07 -23.41 -0.13
C GLY A 307 13.16 -24.28 0.75
N GLU A 308 12.02 -23.78 1.19
CA GLU A 308 11.07 -24.55 2.01
C GLU A 308 10.13 -25.42 1.18
N ILE A 309 9.97 -25.14 -0.13
CA ILE A 309 9.07 -25.89 -1.01
C ILE A 309 9.88 -26.90 -1.83
N PRO A 310 9.69 -28.22 -1.62
CA PRO A 310 10.30 -29.23 -2.47
C PRO A 310 9.95 -28.99 -3.94
N SER A 311 10.91 -29.20 -4.84
CA SER A 311 10.74 -28.91 -6.29
C SER A 311 9.49 -29.58 -6.89
N GLY A 312 9.21 -30.82 -6.49
CA GLY A 312 8.00 -31.55 -6.88
C GLY A 312 6.70 -30.90 -6.40
N ALA A 313 6.66 -30.47 -5.13
CA ALA A 313 5.52 -29.76 -4.55
C ALA A 313 5.32 -28.39 -5.21
N PHE A 314 6.41 -27.70 -5.57
CA PHE A 314 6.34 -26.42 -6.26
C PHE A 314 5.74 -26.56 -7.67
N ARG A 315 6.11 -27.60 -8.44
CA ARG A 315 5.51 -27.86 -9.76
C ARG A 315 4.00 -28.13 -9.67
N ILE A 316 3.59 -28.90 -8.65
CA ILE A 316 2.17 -29.11 -8.34
C ILE A 316 1.48 -27.77 -8.06
N LEU A 317 2.07 -26.92 -7.22
CA LEU A 317 1.52 -25.59 -6.93
C LEU A 317 1.42 -24.71 -8.17
N GLN A 318 2.45 -24.65 -9.01
CA GLN A 318 2.43 -23.91 -10.29
C GLN A 318 1.27 -24.38 -11.18
N TYR A 319 1.10 -25.69 -11.32
CA TYR A 319 0.03 -26.25 -12.13
C TYR A 319 -1.36 -25.92 -11.58
N LEU A 320 -1.55 -26.09 -10.27
CA LEU A 320 -2.81 -25.76 -9.60
C LEU A 320 -3.11 -24.26 -9.66
N TYR A 321 -2.10 -23.40 -9.56
CA TYR A 321 -2.25 -21.94 -9.64
C TYR A 321 -2.70 -21.48 -11.04
N ARG A 322 -2.11 -22.06 -12.10
CA ARG A 322 -2.54 -21.79 -13.48
C ARG A 322 -3.94 -22.32 -13.79
N ASN A 323 -4.43 -23.28 -13.00
CA ASN A 323 -5.75 -23.88 -13.11
C ASN A 323 -6.65 -23.53 -11.91
N ALA A 324 -6.39 -22.40 -11.24
CA ALA A 324 -7.04 -22.08 -9.98
C ALA A 324 -8.57 -22.01 -10.14
N GLY A 325 -9.29 -22.54 -9.15
CA GLY A 325 -10.75 -22.68 -9.17
C GLY A 325 -11.28 -23.89 -9.94
N ARG A 326 -10.49 -24.51 -10.84
CA ARG A 326 -10.88 -25.76 -11.53
C ARG A 326 -10.53 -26.98 -10.67
N VAL A 327 -11.38 -28.02 -10.73
CA VAL A 327 -11.01 -29.35 -10.23
C VAL A 327 -10.04 -29.97 -11.22
N VAL A 328 -8.82 -30.26 -10.76
CA VAL A 328 -7.77 -30.94 -11.51
C VAL A 328 -7.79 -32.42 -11.13
N PRO A 329 -8.07 -33.33 -12.07
CA PRO A 329 -8.01 -34.77 -11.86
C PRO A 329 -6.66 -35.25 -11.36
N TRP A 330 -6.64 -36.38 -10.63
CA TRP A 330 -5.44 -36.91 -10.00
C TRP A 330 -4.35 -37.31 -11.00
N ASP A 331 -4.74 -37.99 -12.08
CA ASP A 331 -3.85 -38.36 -13.18
C ASP A 331 -3.32 -37.12 -13.91
N GLU A 332 -4.19 -36.15 -14.19
CA GLU A 332 -3.83 -34.87 -14.78
C GLU A 332 -2.78 -34.14 -13.93
N LEU A 333 -3.01 -34.07 -12.61
CA LEU A 333 -2.09 -33.41 -11.69
C LEU A 333 -0.76 -34.15 -11.60
N TYR A 334 -0.76 -35.48 -11.62
CA TYR A 334 0.48 -36.26 -11.60
C TYR A 334 1.29 -36.05 -12.88
N TYR A 335 0.70 -36.34 -14.04
CA TYR A 335 1.44 -36.34 -15.30
C TYR A 335 1.77 -34.93 -15.79
N LYS A 336 0.79 -34.03 -15.78
CA LYS A 336 0.99 -32.67 -16.31
C LYS A 336 1.56 -31.73 -15.24
N GLY A 337 1.07 -31.83 -14.01
CA GLY A 337 1.51 -30.95 -12.92
C GLY A 337 2.86 -31.36 -12.33
N TYR A 338 2.97 -32.57 -11.80
CA TYR A 338 4.18 -33.03 -11.12
C TYR A 338 5.30 -33.45 -12.09
N ARG A 339 4.97 -34.27 -13.10
CA ARG A 339 5.94 -34.77 -14.10
C ARG A 339 6.20 -33.79 -15.26
N GLY A 340 5.35 -32.78 -15.46
CA GLY A 340 5.53 -31.76 -16.50
C GLY A 340 5.30 -32.27 -17.93
N LYS A 341 4.54 -33.36 -18.11
CA LYS A 341 4.22 -33.92 -19.42
C LYS A 341 3.17 -33.06 -20.14
N ALA A 342 3.19 -33.08 -21.47
CA ALA A 342 2.22 -32.34 -22.28
C ALA A 342 0.81 -32.99 -22.25
N HIS A 343 0.77 -34.32 -22.22
CA HIS A 343 -0.45 -35.14 -22.17
C HIS A 343 -0.36 -36.23 -21.08
N ILE A 344 -1.50 -36.87 -20.79
CA ILE A 344 -1.57 -38.04 -19.92
C ILE A 344 -1.26 -39.27 -20.79
N PRO A 345 -0.20 -40.04 -20.48
CA PRO A 345 0.16 -41.20 -21.29
C PRO A 345 -0.91 -42.29 -21.22
N GLY A 346 -1.18 -42.97 -22.33
CA GLY A 346 -2.00 -44.18 -22.34
C GLY A 346 -1.28 -45.35 -21.66
N ARG A 347 -2.03 -46.36 -21.20
CA ARG A 347 -1.48 -47.53 -20.46
C ARG A 347 -0.36 -48.31 -21.16
N ARG A 348 -0.24 -48.15 -22.48
CA ARG A 348 0.77 -48.84 -23.31
C ARG A 348 2.00 -47.97 -23.59
N GLU A 349 2.00 -46.70 -23.18
CA GLU A 349 3.13 -45.80 -23.35
C GLU A 349 4.19 -46.08 -22.27
N PRO A 350 5.50 -46.06 -22.60
CA PRO A 350 6.58 -46.34 -21.63
C PRO A 350 6.61 -45.41 -20.40
N ASP A 351 6.02 -44.22 -20.54
CA ASP A 351 5.96 -43.20 -19.49
C ASP A 351 4.76 -43.35 -18.54
N TYR A 352 3.89 -44.35 -18.76
CA TYR A 352 2.74 -44.62 -17.89
C TYR A 352 3.14 -45.38 -16.63
N GLU A 353 2.73 -44.85 -15.48
CA GLU A 353 2.92 -45.42 -14.14
C GLU A 353 1.52 -45.68 -13.54
N GLU A 354 1.25 -46.91 -13.06
CA GLU A 354 -0.04 -47.23 -12.42
C GLU A 354 -0.10 -46.76 -10.96
N ASP A 355 1.00 -46.87 -10.21
CA ASP A 355 1.05 -46.62 -8.76
C ASP A 355 1.53 -45.20 -8.38
N TYR A 356 1.12 -44.20 -9.16
CA TYR A 356 1.59 -42.83 -8.95
C TYR A 356 0.98 -42.12 -7.73
N GLU A 357 -0.16 -42.62 -7.23
CA GLU A 357 -0.96 -41.96 -6.19
C GLU A 357 -0.17 -41.70 -4.91
N ASN A 358 0.63 -42.67 -4.44
CA ASN A 358 1.42 -42.53 -3.21
C ASN A 358 2.43 -41.38 -3.32
N THR A 359 3.09 -41.27 -4.47
CA THR A 359 4.01 -40.18 -4.75
C THR A 359 3.28 -38.84 -4.77
N LEU A 360 2.13 -38.78 -5.46
CA LEU A 360 1.34 -37.56 -5.56
C LEU A 360 0.81 -37.11 -4.20
N TYR A 361 0.23 -38.02 -3.41
CA TYR A 361 -0.30 -37.72 -2.08
C TYR A 361 0.79 -37.28 -1.12
N SER A 362 1.98 -37.91 -1.16
CA SER A 362 3.13 -37.47 -0.37
C SER A 362 3.53 -36.03 -0.72
N ARG A 363 3.63 -35.69 -2.01
CA ARG A 363 3.98 -34.32 -2.45
C ARG A 363 2.89 -33.29 -2.15
N LEU A 364 1.63 -33.70 -2.24
CA LEU A 364 0.51 -32.84 -1.87
C LEU A 364 0.47 -32.59 -0.36
N SER A 365 0.78 -33.61 0.45
CA SER A 365 0.94 -33.49 1.90
C SER A 365 2.07 -32.54 2.26
N ASP A 366 3.23 -32.67 1.63
CA ASP A 366 4.36 -31.73 1.79
C ASP A 366 3.90 -30.30 1.49
N LEU A 367 3.22 -30.10 0.35
CA LEU A 367 2.71 -28.80 -0.06
C LEU A 367 1.72 -28.22 0.95
N ARG A 368 0.74 -29.01 1.41
CA ARG A 368 -0.25 -28.60 2.41
C ARG A 368 0.41 -28.23 3.74
N ARG A 369 1.39 -29.00 4.19
CA ARG A 369 2.19 -28.67 5.38
C ARG A 369 2.85 -27.30 5.29
N ILE A 370 3.19 -26.85 4.09
CA ILE A 370 3.85 -25.59 3.86
C ILE A 370 2.85 -24.45 3.72
N ILE A 371 1.81 -24.59 2.89
CA ILE A 371 0.93 -23.46 2.53
C ILE A 371 -0.31 -23.33 3.42
N GLU A 372 -0.83 -24.43 3.97
CA GLU A 372 -2.08 -24.40 4.71
C GLU A 372 -1.89 -23.79 6.11
N PRO A 373 -2.88 -23.04 6.63
CA PRO A 373 -2.91 -22.67 8.04
C PRO A 373 -2.97 -23.88 8.97
N GLU A 374 -3.71 -24.92 8.59
CA GLU A 374 -3.81 -26.19 9.32
C GLU A 374 -3.80 -27.35 8.30
N PRO A 375 -2.69 -28.11 8.18
CA PRO A 375 -2.55 -29.11 7.12
C PRO A 375 -3.59 -30.24 7.16
N GLU A 376 -4.08 -30.58 8.35
CA GLU A 376 -5.10 -31.62 8.56
C GLU A 376 -6.52 -31.16 8.19
N SER A 377 -6.73 -29.85 7.99
CA SER A 377 -7.98 -29.27 7.52
C SER A 377 -7.68 -28.20 6.46
N PRO A 378 -7.30 -28.63 5.24
CA PRO A 378 -6.81 -27.73 4.21
C PRO A 378 -7.94 -26.83 3.68
N VAL A 379 -7.65 -25.53 3.56
CA VAL A 379 -8.58 -24.52 3.05
C VAL A 379 -8.12 -23.91 1.73
N CYS A 380 -6.83 -23.97 1.41
CA CYS A 380 -6.28 -23.50 0.13
C CYS A 380 -6.44 -24.58 -0.96
N ILE A 381 -6.02 -25.82 -0.68
CA ILE A 381 -6.13 -26.96 -1.61
C ILE A 381 -7.24 -27.90 -1.14
N GLU A 382 -8.40 -27.75 -1.77
CA GLU A 382 -9.58 -28.58 -1.56
C GLU A 382 -9.42 -29.93 -2.28
N THR A 383 -9.65 -31.04 -1.57
CA THR A 383 -9.84 -32.35 -2.21
C THR A 383 -11.31 -32.51 -2.56
N VAL A 384 -11.59 -32.76 -3.84
CA VAL A 384 -12.92 -33.14 -4.32
C VAL A 384 -12.91 -34.66 -4.48
N ARG A 385 -13.68 -35.34 -3.62
CA ARG A 385 -13.67 -36.79 -3.50
C ARG A 385 -13.91 -37.45 -4.86
N GLU A 386 -13.09 -38.44 -5.20
CA GLU A 386 -13.16 -39.22 -6.45
C GLU A 386 -12.92 -38.42 -7.75
N GLU A 387 -12.84 -37.10 -7.69
CA GLU A 387 -12.60 -36.25 -8.86
C GLU A 387 -11.17 -35.74 -8.94
N GLY A 388 -10.59 -35.23 -7.84
CA GLY A 388 -9.28 -34.60 -7.87
C GLY A 388 -9.07 -33.55 -6.79
N VAL A 389 -8.34 -32.48 -7.13
CA VAL A 389 -8.07 -31.35 -6.22
C VAL A 389 -8.27 -30.00 -6.89
N ARG A 390 -8.59 -29.00 -6.08
CA ARG A 390 -8.79 -27.62 -6.51
C ARG A 390 -8.00 -26.66 -5.62
N LEU A 391 -7.25 -25.74 -6.22
CA LEU A 391 -6.78 -24.56 -5.50
C LEU A 391 -7.94 -23.56 -5.42
N ARG A 392 -8.43 -23.28 -4.21
CA ARG A 392 -9.49 -22.29 -3.97
C ARG A 392 -8.94 -20.89 -4.19
N VAL A 393 -9.71 -20.06 -4.89
CA VAL A 393 -9.34 -18.68 -5.18
C VAL A 393 -10.11 -17.76 -4.23
N SER A 394 -9.40 -16.89 -3.52
CA SER A 394 -10.02 -15.72 -2.90
C SER A 394 -9.61 -14.48 -3.69
N TRP A 395 -10.58 -13.92 -4.42
CA TRP A 395 -10.49 -12.59 -4.99
C TRP A 395 -11.03 -11.63 -3.93
N GLY A 396 -10.15 -10.76 -3.42
CA GLY A 396 -10.50 -9.69 -2.49
C GLY A 396 -10.61 -8.37 -3.22
#